data_AF-A0A7C4WQW0-F1
#
_entry.id   AF-A0A7C4WQW0-F1
#
_cell.length_a   1.000
_cell.length_b   1.000
_cell.length_c   1.000
_cell.angle_alpha   90.00
_cell.angle_beta   90.00
_cell.angle_gamma   90.00
#
_symmetry.space_group_name_H-M   'P 1'
#
loop_
_entity.id
_entity.type
_entity.pdbx_description
1 polymer ?
#
loop_
_entity_poly.entity_id
_entity_poly.type
_entity_poly.pdbx_seq_one_letter_code
_entity_poly.pdbx_strand_id
1 'polypeptide(L)'
;GGGAWRLAGPVAGIITILFDLGKGAVPTWIALRWGLSLPELIAVAVAPVIGHCWPFYKVIRLERGGRGLGPATGALFALAFREVIPAYVLGALAAYRFRWLPSVGIVAFPLGLILMLLWKVPPERLAVAFAVMLVVLVRNVGLLWTVVQTRGRRLPH
;
A
#
# COMPACT_ATOMS: atom_id res chain seq x y z
N GLY A 1 -4.75 7.72 7.54
CA GLY A 1 -3.90 8.92 7.43
C GLY A 1 -4.65 10.20 7.07
N GLY A 2 -4.89 10.47 5.78
CA GLY A 2 -5.33 11.81 5.33
C GLY A 2 -6.67 12.34 5.89
N GLY A 3 -7.62 11.46 6.20
CA GLY A 3 -8.86 11.88 6.88
C GLY A 3 -8.63 12.33 8.32
N ALA A 4 -7.86 11.56 9.09
CA ALA A 4 -7.49 11.89 10.47
C ALA A 4 -6.67 13.18 10.54
N TRP A 5 -5.77 13.40 9.57
CA TRP A 5 -5.02 14.65 9.47
C TRP A 5 -5.95 15.88 9.36
N ARG A 6 -7.00 15.79 8.54
CA ARG A 6 -7.93 16.91 8.32
C ARG A 6 -8.89 17.11 9.50
N LEU A 7 -9.32 16.04 10.15
CA LEU A 7 -10.37 16.08 11.18
C LEU A 7 -9.83 16.25 12.59
N ALA A 8 -8.65 15.68 12.88
CA ALA A 8 -8.06 15.60 14.23
C ALA A 8 -6.61 16.12 14.28
N GLY A 9 -6.14 16.75 13.20
CA GLY A 9 -4.84 17.40 13.15
C GLY A 9 -3.65 16.47 12.81
N PRO A 10 -2.44 17.06 12.72
CA PRO A 10 -1.25 16.38 12.19
C PRO A 10 -0.82 15.19 13.05
N VAL A 11 -0.88 15.32 14.38
CA VAL A 11 -0.47 14.26 15.32
C VAL A 11 -1.33 13.01 15.12
N ALA A 12 -2.66 13.16 15.10
CA ALA A 12 -3.58 12.05 14.85
C ALA A 12 -3.37 11.43 13.45
N GLY A 13 -3.08 12.26 12.44
CA GLY A 13 -2.72 11.83 11.10
C GLY A 13 -1.48 10.92 11.07
N ILE A 14 -0.39 11.34 11.73
CA ILE A 14 0.86 10.59 11.82
C ILE A 14 0.65 9.28 12.56
N ILE A 15 0.01 9.32 13.73
CA ILE A 15 -0.29 8.13 14.53
C ILE A 15 -1.06 7.12 13.68
N THR A 16 -2.11 7.57 12.97
CA THR A 16 -2.90 6.68 12.10
C THR A 16 -2.06 6.07 10.98
N ILE A 17 -1.13 6.83 10.39
CA ILE A 17 -0.22 6.32 9.35
C ILE A 17 0.69 5.25 9.94
N LEU A 18 1.28 5.49 11.11
CA LEU A 18 2.15 4.52 11.78
C LEU A 18 1.41 3.24 12.12
N PHE A 19 0.17 3.32 12.62
CA PHE A 19 -0.67 2.14 12.84
C PHE A 19 -1.03 1.40 11.54
N ASP A 20 -1.35 2.14 10.48
CA ASP A 20 -1.63 1.55 9.17
C ASP A 20 -0.40 0.86 8.57
N LEU A 21 0.81 1.39 8.76
CA LEU A 21 2.06 0.73 8.37
C LEU A 21 2.33 -0.49 9.26
N GLY A 22 2.23 -0.31 10.58
CA GLY A 22 2.54 -1.32 11.57
C GLY A 22 1.69 -2.58 11.43
N LYS A 23 0.38 -2.44 11.20
CA LYS A 23 -0.50 -3.61 11.03
C LYS A 23 -0.21 -4.43 9.77
N GLY A 24 0.48 -3.85 8.77
CA GLY A 24 0.98 -4.61 7.61
C GLY A 24 2.37 -5.18 7.88
N ALA A 25 3.27 -4.37 8.45
CA ALA A 25 4.67 -4.73 8.66
C ALA A 25 4.85 -5.81 9.74
N VAL A 26 4.24 -5.62 10.90
CA VAL A 26 4.41 -6.50 12.08
C VAL A 26 4.02 -7.94 11.79
N PRO A 27 2.79 -8.25 11.31
CA PRO A 27 2.41 -9.64 11.08
C PRO A 27 3.22 -10.28 9.94
N THR A 28 3.51 -9.55 8.86
CA THR A 28 4.35 -10.06 7.76
C THR A 28 5.78 -10.35 8.24
N TRP A 29 6.35 -9.49 9.07
CA TRP A 29 7.67 -9.72 9.65
C TRP A 29 7.68 -10.95 10.57
N ILE A 30 6.68 -11.11 11.44
CA ILE A 30 6.55 -12.30 12.30
C ILE A 30 6.44 -13.57 11.44
N ALA A 31 5.60 -13.57 10.39
CA ALA A 31 5.44 -14.70 9.49
C ALA A 31 6.74 -15.10 8.78
N LEU A 32 7.54 -14.12 8.35
CA LEU A 32 8.86 -14.37 7.78
C LEU A 32 9.82 -15.02 8.79
N ARG A 33 9.78 -14.60 10.06
CA ARG A 33 10.67 -15.11 11.12
C ARG A 33 10.28 -16.52 11.57
N TRP A 34 9.00 -16.86 11.49
CA TRP A 34 8.51 -18.21 11.74
C TRP A 34 8.65 -19.14 10.54
N GLY A 35 9.11 -18.65 9.39
CA GLY A 35 9.31 -19.49 8.21
C GLY A 35 8.02 -20.09 7.68
N LEU A 36 6.90 -19.34 7.78
CA LEU A 36 5.62 -19.81 7.26
C LEU A 36 5.71 -20.12 5.77
N SER A 37 4.89 -21.07 5.31
CA SER A 37 4.80 -21.43 3.91
C SER A 37 4.31 -20.25 3.06
N LEU A 38 4.55 -20.30 1.75
CA LEU A 38 4.16 -19.23 0.84
C LEU A 38 2.65 -18.86 0.93
N PRO A 39 1.70 -19.82 0.93
CA PRO A 39 0.28 -19.49 1.07
C PRO A 39 -0.06 -18.79 2.39
N GLU A 40 0.56 -19.21 3.50
CA GLU A 40 0.36 -18.61 4.81
C GLU A 40 0.93 -17.19 4.86
N LEU A 41 2.13 -16.98 4.32
CA LEU A 41 2.75 -15.66 4.25
C LEU A 41 1.93 -14.70 3.38
N ILE A 42 1.37 -15.19 2.26
CA ILE A 42 0.42 -14.41 1.43
C ILE A 42 -0.81 -14.03 2.26
N ALA A 43 -1.44 -14.99 2.94
CA ALA A 43 -2.63 -14.73 3.74
C ALA A 43 -2.36 -13.68 4.83
N VAL A 44 -1.24 -13.82 5.55
CA VAL A 44 -0.84 -12.90 6.61
C VAL A 44 -0.53 -11.50 6.08
N ALA A 45 0.14 -11.37 4.93
CA ALA A 45 0.46 -10.06 4.35
C ALA A 45 -0.76 -9.37 3.71
N VAL A 46 -1.68 -10.14 3.14
CA VAL A 46 -2.86 -9.64 2.44
C VAL A 46 -4.00 -9.29 3.40
N ALA A 47 -4.21 -10.05 4.48
CA ALA A 47 -5.33 -9.84 5.40
C ALA A 47 -5.43 -8.40 5.97
N PRO A 48 -4.35 -7.75 6.42
CA PRO A 48 -4.40 -6.35 6.89
C PRO A 48 -4.76 -5.36 5.79
N VAL A 49 -4.41 -5.66 4.54
CA VAL A 49 -4.72 -4.83 3.37
C VAL A 49 -6.20 -4.94 3.05
N ILE A 50 -6.73 -6.17 2.98
CA ILE A 50 -8.17 -6.43 2.76
C ILE A 50 -8.98 -5.76 3.86
N GLY A 51 -8.63 -5.96 5.13
CA GLY A 51 -9.35 -5.37 6.26
C GLY A 51 -9.34 -3.84 6.27
N HIS A 52 -8.31 -3.20 5.71
CA HIS A 52 -8.29 -1.74 5.54
C HIS A 52 -9.09 -1.27 4.31
N CYS A 53 -9.07 -2.04 3.22
CA CYS A 53 -9.79 -1.72 1.98
C CYS A 53 -11.31 -1.92 2.12
N TRP A 54 -11.72 -3.00 2.81
CA TRP A 54 -13.10 -3.41 3.02
C TRP A 54 -13.33 -3.77 4.50
N PRO A 55 -13.27 -2.78 5.42
CA PRO A 55 -13.58 -3.04 6.81
C PRO A 55 -15.05 -3.43 6.95
N PHE A 56 -15.32 -4.48 7.72
CA PHE A 56 -16.63 -5.13 7.85
C PHE A 56 -17.79 -4.13 8.06
N TYR A 57 -17.63 -3.19 8.99
CA TYR A 57 -18.62 -2.13 9.26
C TYR A 57 -18.96 -1.27 8.02
N LYS A 58 -17.96 -0.93 7.20
CA LYS A 58 -18.19 -0.11 5.99
C LYS A 58 -18.76 -0.91 4.83
N VAL A 59 -18.44 -2.20 4.75
CA VAL A 59 -19.05 -3.11 3.77
C VAL A 59 -20.54 -3.20 4.03
N ILE A 60 -20.94 -3.39 5.29
CA ILE A 60 -22.36 -3.42 5.71
C ILE A 60 -23.05 -2.10 5.39
N ARG A 61 -22.36 -0.97 5.58
CA ARG A 61 -22.91 0.37 5.35
C ARG A 61 -22.77 0.88 3.90
N LEU A 62 -22.27 0.04 2.97
CA LEU A 62 -21.97 0.40 1.58
C LEU A 62 -21.09 1.66 1.44
N GLU A 63 -20.22 1.91 2.43
CA GLU A 63 -19.31 3.05 2.46
C GLU A 63 -17.96 2.70 1.83
N ARG A 64 -17.29 3.72 1.28
CA ARG A 64 -15.93 3.55 0.76
C ARG A 64 -14.93 3.36 1.92
N GLY A 65 -14.36 2.17 2.01
CA GLY A 65 -13.17 1.88 2.83
C GLY A 65 -11.90 2.56 2.33
N GLY A 66 -10.76 2.26 2.97
CA GLY A 66 -9.47 2.85 2.62
C GLY A 66 -8.93 2.39 1.27
N ARG A 67 -7.78 2.95 0.85
CA ARG A 67 -7.10 2.58 -0.41
C ARG A 67 -6.06 1.47 -0.25
N GLY A 68 -5.81 1.01 0.97
CA GLY A 68 -4.87 -0.08 1.24
C GLY A 68 -3.38 0.30 1.21
N LEU A 69 -3.05 1.53 0.81
CA LEU A 69 -1.65 1.97 0.63
C LEU A 69 -0.80 1.83 1.90
N GLY A 70 -1.32 2.22 3.06
CA GLY A 70 -0.60 2.10 4.34
C GLY A 70 -0.22 0.65 4.68
N PRO A 71 -1.20 -0.25 4.90
CA PRO A 71 -0.89 -1.64 5.21
C PRO A 71 -0.05 -2.35 4.14
N ALA A 72 -0.28 -2.06 2.85
CA ALA A 72 0.56 -2.61 1.79
C ALA A 72 2.01 -2.12 1.87
N THR A 73 2.24 -0.84 2.17
CA THR A 73 3.58 -0.28 2.40
C THR A 73 4.27 -0.97 3.57
N GLY A 74 3.54 -1.18 4.67
CA GLY A 74 4.03 -1.91 5.83
C GLY A 74 4.50 -3.33 5.45
N ALA A 75 3.66 -4.08 4.76
CA ALA A 75 3.98 -5.44 4.31
C ALA A 75 5.20 -5.47 3.38
N LEU A 76 5.28 -4.54 2.41
CA LEU A 76 6.42 -4.42 1.50
C LEU A 76 7.73 -4.09 2.24
N PHE A 77 7.68 -3.22 3.24
CA PHE A 77 8.85 -2.92 4.07
C PHE A 77 9.31 -4.14 4.87
N ALA A 78 8.40 -4.98 5.36
CA ALA A 78 8.77 -6.23 6.01
C ALA A 78 9.41 -7.24 5.04
N LEU A 79 8.94 -7.30 3.78
CA LEU A 79 9.43 -8.24 2.77
C LEU A 79 10.81 -7.84 2.19
N ALA A 80 10.97 -6.57 1.83
CA ALA A 80 12.09 -6.09 1.03
C ALA A 80 12.36 -4.59 1.27
N PHE A 81 12.66 -4.23 2.53
CA PHE A 81 12.88 -2.85 2.94
C PHE A 81 13.89 -2.12 2.05
N ARG A 82 15.07 -2.72 1.83
CA ARG A 82 16.19 -2.09 1.12
C ARG A 82 15.86 -1.80 -0.34
N GLU A 83 15.15 -2.74 -0.96
CA GLU A 83 14.78 -2.74 -2.38
C GLU A 83 13.64 -1.74 -2.66
N VAL A 84 12.71 -1.61 -1.71
CA VAL A 84 11.47 -0.88 -1.92
C VAL A 84 11.60 0.60 -1.51
N ILE A 85 12.53 0.96 -0.61
CA ILE A 85 12.78 2.37 -0.23
C ILE A 85 12.99 3.30 -1.42
N PRO A 86 13.88 3.01 -2.40
CA PRO A 86 14.09 3.91 -3.53
C PRO A 86 12.81 4.17 -4.32
N ALA A 87 11.95 3.15 -4.45
CA ALA A 87 10.66 3.28 -5.11
C ALA A 87 9.72 4.22 -4.35
N TYR A 88 9.70 4.15 -3.02
CA TYR A 88 8.91 5.06 -2.18
C TYR A 88 9.44 6.48 -2.17
N VAL A 89 10.76 6.68 -2.22
CA VAL A 89 11.36 8.01 -2.35
C VAL A 89 10.93 8.67 -3.67
N LEU A 90 10.99 7.92 -4.77
CA LEU A 90 10.54 8.42 -6.08
C LEU A 90 9.03 8.63 -6.13
N GLY A 91 8.24 7.76 -5.49
CA GLY A 91 6.80 7.95 -5.34
C GLY A 91 6.45 9.19 -4.52
N ALA A 92 7.19 9.46 -3.44
CA ALA A 92 7.02 10.66 -2.63
C ALA A 92 7.40 11.93 -3.43
N LEU A 93 8.48 11.88 -4.21
CA LEU A 93 8.88 12.97 -5.10
C LEU A 93 7.81 13.25 -6.17
N ALA A 94 7.24 12.21 -6.77
CA ALA A 94 6.12 12.33 -7.69
C ALA A 94 4.91 12.99 -7.01
N ALA A 95 4.56 12.55 -5.80
CA ALA A 95 3.46 13.12 -5.02
C ALA A 95 3.67 14.60 -4.69
N TYR A 96 4.91 14.98 -4.36
CA TYR A 96 5.28 16.37 -4.16
C TYR A 96 5.15 17.18 -5.46
N ARG A 97 5.69 16.67 -6.58
CA ARG A 97 5.72 17.34 -7.88
C ARG A 97 4.33 17.51 -8.51
N PHE A 98 3.45 16.54 -8.32
CA PHE A 98 2.09 16.55 -8.86
C PHE A 98 1.06 17.03 -7.83
N ARG A 99 1.48 17.33 -6.59
CA ARG A 99 0.60 17.70 -5.46
C ARG A 99 -0.54 16.68 -5.26
N TRP A 100 -0.27 15.41 -5.56
CA TRP A 100 -1.27 14.36 -5.63
C TRP A 100 -0.77 13.11 -4.90
N LEU A 101 -1.13 13.02 -3.62
CA LEU A 101 -0.72 11.95 -2.70
C LEU A 101 -0.94 10.51 -3.22
N PRO A 102 -1.96 10.19 -4.04
CA PRO A 102 -2.16 8.84 -4.57
C PRO A 102 -1.06 8.39 -5.55
N SER A 103 -0.31 9.32 -6.13
CA SER A 103 0.81 9.00 -7.02
C SER A 103 1.93 8.22 -6.33
N VAL A 104 2.05 8.29 -4.99
CA VAL A 104 3.02 7.46 -4.24
C VAL A 104 2.80 5.99 -4.56
N GLY A 105 1.56 5.49 -4.44
CA GLY A 105 1.25 4.09 -4.74
C GLY A 105 1.42 3.77 -6.22
N ILE A 106 1.02 4.68 -7.11
CA ILE A 106 1.08 4.46 -8.57
C ILE A 106 2.52 4.32 -9.06
N VAL A 107 3.47 5.03 -8.45
CA VAL A 107 4.88 4.99 -8.82
C VAL A 107 5.66 3.96 -8.00
N ALA A 108 5.52 3.99 -6.67
CA ALA A 108 6.33 3.17 -5.78
C ALA A 108 6.05 1.67 -5.93
N PHE A 109 4.82 1.30 -6.28
CA PHE A 109 4.46 -0.10 -6.45
C PHE A 109 5.13 -0.76 -7.65
N PRO A 110 4.86 -0.37 -8.91
CA PRO A 110 5.49 -1.02 -10.05
C PRO A 110 7.02 -0.93 -9.98
N LEU A 111 7.55 0.21 -9.54
CA LEU A 111 8.99 0.37 -9.38
C LEU A 111 9.55 -0.53 -8.27
N GLY A 112 8.83 -0.71 -7.17
CA GLY A 112 9.22 -1.64 -6.10
C GLY A 112 9.36 -3.07 -6.58
N LEU A 113 8.41 -3.58 -7.38
CA LEU A 113 8.53 -4.92 -7.98
C LEU A 113 9.72 -5.04 -8.93
N ILE A 114 9.96 -4.01 -9.75
CA ILE A 114 11.10 -3.99 -10.67
C ILE A 114 12.41 -4.04 -9.87
N LEU A 115 12.54 -3.26 -8.80
CA LEU A 115 13.74 -3.26 -7.96
C LEU A 115 13.93 -4.60 -7.23
N MET A 116 12.85 -5.21 -6.74
CA MET A 116 12.89 -6.56 -6.14
C MET A 116 13.36 -7.61 -7.15
N LEU A 117 12.93 -7.52 -8.41
CA LEU A 117 13.40 -8.38 -9.51
C LEU A 117 14.88 -8.15 -9.82
N LEU A 118 15.30 -6.88 -9.94
CA LEU A 118 16.69 -6.51 -10.26
C LEU A 118 17.67 -6.93 -9.18
N TRP A 119 17.28 -6.86 -7.90
CA TRP A 119 18.11 -7.27 -6.77
C TRP A 119 17.93 -8.74 -6.38
N LYS A 120 17.24 -9.54 -7.21
CA LYS A 120 17.11 -10.99 -7.04
C LYS A 120 16.57 -11.39 -5.66
N VAL A 121 15.55 -10.67 -5.19
CA VAL A 121 14.84 -11.02 -3.94
C VAL A 121 14.26 -12.44 -4.08
N PRO A 122 14.23 -13.26 -3.00
CA PRO A 122 13.64 -14.59 -3.04
C PRO A 122 12.24 -14.60 -3.68
N PRO A 123 11.95 -15.57 -4.56
CA PRO A 123 10.72 -15.60 -5.34
C PRO A 123 9.46 -15.64 -4.47
N GLU A 124 9.55 -16.23 -3.27
CA GLU A 124 8.46 -16.26 -2.29
C GLU A 124 8.07 -14.85 -1.85
N ARG A 125 9.05 -14.00 -1.55
CA ARG A 125 8.80 -12.61 -1.12
C ARG A 125 8.27 -11.76 -2.26
N LEU A 126 8.75 -12.00 -3.47
CA LEU A 126 8.25 -11.35 -4.68
C LEU A 126 6.78 -11.73 -4.94
N ALA A 127 6.43 -13.01 -4.82
CA ALA A 127 5.06 -13.49 -4.99
C ALA A 127 4.10 -12.87 -3.95
N VAL A 128 4.55 -12.76 -2.69
CA VAL A 128 3.76 -12.10 -1.62
C VAL A 128 3.60 -10.61 -1.91
N ALA A 129 4.67 -9.92 -2.30
CA ALA A 129 4.61 -8.51 -2.68
C ALA A 129 3.63 -8.29 -3.84
N PHE A 130 3.70 -9.14 -4.87
CA PHE A 130 2.78 -9.10 -5.99
C PHE A 130 1.32 -9.31 -5.56
N ALA A 131 1.04 -10.28 -4.69
CA ALA A 131 -0.31 -10.53 -4.16
C ALA A 131 -0.85 -9.31 -3.37
N VAL A 132 -0.04 -8.73 -2.49
CA VAL A 132 -0.38 -7.51 -1.74
C VAL A 132 -0.72 -6.36 -2.70
N MET A 133 0.09 -6.17 -3.73
CA MET A 133 -0.07 -5.09 -4.70
C MET A 133 -1.26 -5.29 -5.62
N LEU A 134 -1.58 -6.54 -5.98
CA LEU A 134 -2.77 -6.88 -6.75
C LEU A 134 -4.04 -6.46 -6.01
N VAL A 135 -4.11 -6.73 -4.70
CA VAL A 135 -5.25 -6.33 -3.86
C VAL A 135 -5.41 -4.81 -3.85
N VAL A 136 -4.30 -4.07 -3.75
CA VAL A 136 -4.33 -2.61 -3.80
C VAL A 136 -4.74 -2.11 -5.19
N LEU A 137 -4.25 -2.74 -6.27
CA LEU A 137 -4.62 -2.39 -7.63
C LEU A 137 -6.12 -2.56 -7.87
N VAL A 138 -6.68 -3.71 -7.48
CA VAL A 138 -8.13 -3.98 -7.53
C VAL A 138 -8.91 -2.91 -6.77
N ARG A 139 -8.45 -2.53 -5.58
CA ARG A 139 -9.10 -1.47 -4.79
C ARG A 139 -9.03 -0.10 -5.47
N ASN A 140 -7.96 0.19 -6.22
CA ASN A 140 -7.71 1.50 -6.82
C ASN A 140 -8.07 1.58 -8.32
N VAL A 141 -8.64 0.53 -8.91
CA VAL A 141 -8.99 0.49 -10.35
C VAL A 141 -9.91 1.65 -10.74
N GLY A 142 -10.89 2.00 -9.89
CA GLY A 142 -11.79 3.12 -10.14
C GLY A 142 -11.06 4.48 -10.16
N LEU A 143 -10.03 4.65 -9.33
CA LEU A 143 -9.20 5.86 -9.34
C LEU A 143 -8.37 5.94 -10.63
N LEU A 144 -7.75 4.83 -11.01
CA LEU A 144 -6.96 4.76 -12.25
C LEU A 144 -7.83 5.07 -13.46
N TRP A 145 -9.04 4.51 -13.50
CA TRP A 145 -10.02 4.80 -14.53
C TRP A 145 -10.35 6.29 -14.61
N THR A 146 -10.62 6.94 -13.47
CA THR A 146 -10.84 8.40 -13.43
C THR A 146 -9.63 9.19 -13.93
N VAL A 147 -8.41 8.80 -13.54
CA VAL A 147 -7.17 9.48 -13.94
C VAL A 147 -6.92 9.35 -15.45
N VAL A 148 -7.22 8.19 -16.03
CA VAL A 148 -7.14 7.97 -17.48
C VAL A 148 -8.17 8.83 -18.22
N GLN A 149 -9.41 8.90 -17.72
CA GLN A 149 -10.46 9.70 -18.33
C GLN A 149 -10.26 11.23 -18.16
N THR A 150 -9.58 11.67 -17.10
CA THR A 150 -9.32 13.08 -16.81
C THR A 150 -8.03 13.61 -17.44
N ARG A 151 -7.36 12.85 -18.32
CA ARG A 151 -6.30 13.39 -19.21
C ARG A 151 -6.89 14.45 -20.15
N GLY A 152 -7.08 15.66 -19.63
CA GLY A 152 -7.65 16.83 -20.31
C GLY A 152 -8.27 17.89 -19.37
N ARG A 153 -8.61 17.57 -18.12
CA ARG A 153 -9.15 18.54 -17.14
C ARG A 153 -8.55 18.31 -15.76
N ARG A 154 -8.31 19.41 -15.02
CA ARG A 154 -7.58 19.47 -13.73
C ARG A 154 -7.90 18.28 -12.80
N LEU A 155 -6.86 17.64 -12.27
CA LEU A 155 -6.96 16.51 -11.34
C LEU A 155 -7.79 16.91 -10.10
N PRO A 156 -8.77 16.10 -9.66
CA PRO A 156 -9.53 16.38 -8.46
C PRO A 156 -8.64 16.22 -7.21
N HIS A 157 -8.70 17.23 -6.34
CA HIS A 157 -7.98 17.33 -5.07
C HIS A 157 -8.44 16.29 -4.03
#